data_AF-A0A9D1EZI6-F1
#
_entry.id   AF-A0A9D1EZI6-F1
#
_cell.length_a   1.000
_cell.length_b   1.000
_cell.length_c   1.000
_cell.angle_alpha   90.00
_cell.angle_beta   90.00
_cell.angle_gamma   90.00
#
_symmetry.space_group_name_H-M   'P 1'
#
loop_
_entity.id
_entity.type
_entity.pdbx_description
1 polymer ?
#
loop_
_entity_poly.entity_id
_entity_poly.type
_entity_poly.pdbx_seq_one_letter_code
_entity_poly.pdbx_strand_id
1 'polypeptide(L)' 'MNEIGNDSLNENEKLVLEMLKYDFDEKEISQKLGISEHTVNSHKSKLERLGLI' A
#
# COMPACT_ATOMS: atom_id res chain seq x y z
N MET A 1 2.20 -7.12 -17.49
CA MET A 1 2.07 -6.57 -16.13
C MET A 1 1.95 -5.06 -16.29
N ASN A 2 0.93 -4.43 -15.72
CA ASN A 2 0.65 -3.00 -15.94
C ASN A 2 1.73 -2.13 -15.28
N GLU A 3 2.71 -1.69 -16.06
CA GLU A 3 3.78 -0.77 -15.65
C GLU A 3 3.25 0.66 -15.36
N ILE A 4 1.99 0.95 -15.69
CA ILE A 4 1.41 2.30 -15.64
C ILE A 4 1.07 2.75 -14.19
N GLY A 5 0.85 1.82 -13.24
CA GLY A 5 0.42 2.17 -11.88
C GLY A 5 1.55 2.47 -10.89
N ASN A 6 2.74 1.90 -11.09
CA ASN A 6 3.81 1.92 -10.08
C ASN A 6 4.58 3.25 -10.03
N ASP A 7 4.67 3.96 -11.16
CA ASP A 7 5.37 5.25 -11.25
C ASP A 7 4.59 6.41 -10.59
N SER A 8 3.28 6.24 -10.37
CA SER A 8 2.43 7.24 -9.71
C SER A 8 2.32 7.07 -8.19
N LEU A 9 2.96 6.05 -7.62
CA LEU A 9 2.93 5.79 -6.18
C LEU A 9 3.99 6.60 -5.44
N ASN A 10 3.61 7.17 -4.30
CA ASN A 10 4.60 7.72 -3.37
C ASN A 10 5.33 6.58 -2.61
N GLU A 11 6.37 6.92 -1.87
CA GLU A 11 7.20 5.95 -1.16
C GLU A 11 6.40 5.08 -0.16
N ASN A 12 5.50 5.69 0.61
CA ASN A 12 4.64 4.96 1.54
C ASN A 12 3.68 4.01 0.81
N GLU A 13 3.11 4.41 -0.31
CA GLU A 13 2.21 3.57 -1.11
C GLU A 13 2.95 2.37 -1.71
N LYS A 14 4.21 2.55 -2.14
CA LYS A 14 5.07 1.45 -2.59
C LYS A 14 5.36 0.46 -1.46
N LEU A 15 5.69 0.96 -0.28
CA LEU A 15 5.95 0.13 0.90
C LEU A 15 4.68 -0.63 1.33
N VAL A 16 3.52 0.04 1.39
CA VAL A 16 2.24 -0.60 1.68
C VAL A 16 1.94 -1.71 0.65
N LEU A 17 2.13 -1.44 -0.64
CA LEU A 17 1.94 -2.43 -1.70
C LEU A 17 2.86 -3.64 -1.54
N GLU A 18 4.14 -3.43 -1.28
CA GLU A 18 5.09 -4.53 -1.04
C GLU A 18 4.67 -5.37 0.16
N MET A 19 4.33 -4.73 1.28
CA MET A 19 3.92 -5.44 2.49
C MET A 19 2.62 -6.22 2.30
N LEU A 20 1.62 -5.68 1.60
CA LEU A 20 0.39 -6.41 1.27
C LEU A 20 0.67 -7.66 0.41
N LYS A 21 1.68 -7.62 -0.48
CA LYS A 21 2.11 -8.79 -1.26
C LYS A 21 2.81 -9.87 -0.43
N TYR A 22 3.29 -9.52 0.76
CA TYR A 22 3.86 -10.46 1.74
C TYR A 22 2.85 -10.82 2.85
N ASP A 23 1.55 -10.65 2.60
CA ASP A 23 0.45 -11.02 3.50
C ASP A 23 0.45 -10.29 4.86
N PHE A 24 1.08 -9.11 4.95
CA PHE A 24 0.97 -8.27 6.15
C PHE A 24 -0.43 -7.65 6.25
N ASP A 25 -0.98 -7.59 7.47
CA ASP A 25 -2.24 -6.90 7.73
C ASP A 25 -2.05 -5.37 7.93
N GLU A 26 -3.14 -4.60 7.89
CA GLU A 26 -3.07 -3.14 7.99
C GLU A 26 -2.47 -2.66 9.31
N LYS A 27 -2.64 -3.42 10.39
CA LYS A 27 -2.10 -3.11 11.71
C LYS A 27 -0.59 -3.31 11.73
N GLU A 28 -0.09 -4.41 11.20
CA GLU A 28 1.35 -4.67 11.07
C GLU A 28 2.02 -3.62 10.18
N ILE A 29 1.38 -3.25 9.07
CA ILE A 29 1.85 -2.19 8.18
C ILE A 29 1.93 -0.85 8.92
N SER A 30 0.87 -0.49 9.67
CA SER A 30 0.83 0.76 10.44
C SER A 30 1.97 0.84 11.46
N GLN A 31 2.23 -0.25 12.18
CA GLN A 31 3.28 -0.33 13.18
C GLN A 31 4.68 -0.24 12.57
N LYS A 32 4.89 -0.89 11.42
CA LYS A 32 6.18 -0.90 10.73
C LYS A 32 6.52 0.42 10.05
N LEU A 33 5.53 1.09 9.47
CA LEU A 33 5.71 2.36 8.75
C LEU A 33 5.55 3.59 9.64
N GLY A 34 5.08 3.43 10.89
CA GLY A 34 4.85 4.54 11.81
C GLY A 34 3.72 5.48 11.37
N ILE A 35 2.78 4.98 10.57
CA ILE A 35 1.60 5.72 10.08
C ILE A 35 0.33 5.14 10.69
N SER A 36 -0.77 5.88 10.65
CA SER A 36 -2.05 5.40 11.18
C SER A 36 -2.64 4.27 10.32
N GLU A 37 -3.38 3.34 10.93
CA GLU A 37 -4.15 2.32 10.21
C GLU A 37 -5.14 2.95 9.21
N HIS A 38 -5.66 4.13 9.52
CA HIS A 38 -6.51 4.89 8.59
C HIS A 38 -5.76 5.32 7.33
N THR A 39 -4.51 5.78 7.48
CA THR A 39 -3.61 6.11 6.37
C THR A 39 -3.31 4.87 5.52
N VAL A 40 -3.04 3.72 6.15
CA VAL A 40 -2.83 2.44 5.45
C VAL A 40 -4.07 2.06 4.64
N ASN A 41 -5.26 2.13 5.23
CA ASN A 41 -6.51 1.84 4.53
C ASN A 41 -6.78 2.78 3.34
N SER A 42 -6.43 4.06 3.47
CA SER A 42 -6.51 5.02 2.38
C SER A 42 -5.58 4.64 1.22
N HIS A 43 -4.33 4.26 1.53
CA HIS A 43 -3.39 3.75 0.52
C HIS A 43 -3.88 2.45 -0.11
N LYS A 44 -4.36 1.48 0.68
CA LYS A 44 -4.95 0.23 0.18
C LYS A 44 -6.11 0.49 -0.80
N SER A 45 -7.04 1.37 -0.41
CA SER A 45 -8.17 1.76 -1.27
C SER A 45 -7.71 2.39 -2.60
N LYS A 46 -6.61 3.14 -2.58
CA LYS A 46 -6.01 3.69 -3.80
C LYS A 46 -5.36 2.59 -4.65
N LEU A 47 -4.64 1.65 -4.04
CA LEU A 47 -4.00 0.53 -4.73
C LEU A 47 -5.03 -0.40 -5.40
N GLU A 48 -6.17 -0.67 -4.75
CA GLU A 48 -7.30 -1.42 -5.32
C GLU A 48 -7.89 -0.70 -6.56
N ARG A 49 -8.10 0.61 -6.47
CA ARG A 49 -8.58 1.42 -7.63
C ARG A 49 -7.62 1.41 -8.81
N LEU A 50 -6.32 1.26 -8.54
CA LEU A 50 -5.28 1.16 -9.57
C LEU A 50 -5.10 -0.27 -10.09
N GLY A 51 -5.79 -1.26 -9.51
CA GLY A 51 -5.67 -2.68 -9.87
C GLY A 51 -4.28 -3.26 -9.57
N LEU A 52 -3.63 -2.77 -8.52
CA LEU A 52 -2.31 -3.22 -8.09
C LEU A 52 -2.37 -4.33 -7.03
N ILE A 53 -3.51 -4.46 -6.37
CA ILE A 53 -3.91 -5.52 -5.43
C ILE A 53 -5.38 -5.89 -5.68
#